data_AF-A0AA45WXI8-F1
#
_entry.id   AF-A0AA45WXI8-F1
#
_cell.length_a   1.000
_cell.length_b   1.000
_cell.length_c   1.000
_cell.angle_alpha   90.00
_cell.angle_beta   90.00
_cell.angle_gamma   90.00
#
_symmetry.space_group_name_H-M   'P 1'
#
loop_
_entity.id
_entity.type
_entity.pdbx_description
1 polymer ?
#
loop_
_entity_poly.entity_id
_entity_poly.type
_entity_poly.pdbx_seq_one_letter_code
_entity_poly.pdbx_strand_id
1 'polypeptide(L)'
;MKKCRTLLIISLTMIMVLMTACTKETAYEDITYELLTYEEAPIYLQERIDAILLKVENGEMSGSIIFQMEASDGKFAVIVPPKDSVTEVQYVGEDETIGWGMMFRYTHLREEDGEAVSLRDKVTVIKINHYQGALRGVFVSSYVVPG
;
A
#
# COMPACT_ATOMS: atom_id res chain seq x y z
N MET A 1 -36.29 16.10 52.24
CA MET A 1 -35.77 14.90 51.53
C MET A 1 -35.60 15.17 50.03
N LYS A 2 -34.79 16.16 49.62
CA LYS A 2 -34.60 16.54 48.20
C LYS A 2 -33.26 16.09 47.59
N LYS A 3 -32.33 15.56 48.40
CA LYS A 3 -30.97 15.19 47.96
C LYS A 3 -30.87 13.83 47.25
N CYS A 4 -31.92 13.00 47.29
CA CYS A 4 -31.87 11.65 46.72
C CYS A 4 -32.30 11.59 45.23
N ARG A 5 -33.05 12.59 44.74
CA ARG A 5 -33.46 12.64 43.31
C ARG A 5 -32.35 13.16 42.39
N THR A 6 -31.50 14.06 42.87
CA THR A 6 -30.42 14.64 42.06
C THR A 6 -29.29 13.64 41.78
N LEU A 7 -29.01 12.73 42.72
CA LEU A 7 -27.98 11.71 42.53
C LEU A 7 -28.36 10.70 41.43
N LEU A 8 -29.65 10.36 41.33
CA LEU A 8 -30.15 9.34 40.41
C LEU A 8 -30.15 9.81 38.94
N ILE A 9 -30.28 11.12 38.71
CA ILE A 9 -30.23 11.74 37.37
C ILE A 9 -28.79 11.80 36.84
N ILE A 10 -27.81 12.08 37.70
CA ILE A 10 -26.39 12.16 37.32
C ILE A 10 -25.85 10.77 36.92
N SER A 11 -26.26 9.71 37.61
CA SER A 11 -25.90 8.34 37.25
C SER A 11 -26.51 7.89 35.90
N LEU A 12 -27.71 8.37 35.55
CA LEU A 12 -28.39 7.98 34.32
C LEU A 12 -27.78 8.65 33.07
N THR A 13 -27.37 9.92 33.16
CA THR A 13 -26.68 10.61 32.06
C THR A 13 -25.27 10.08 31.83
N MET A 14 -24.56 9.65 32.88
CA MET A 14 -23.22 9.08 32.74
C MET A 14 -23.22 7.74 31.97
N ILE A 15 -24.28 6.93 32.13
CA ILE A 15 -24.46 5.69 31.36
C ILE A 15 -24.82 5.99 29.89
N MET A 16 -25.61 7.04 29.63
CA MET A 16 -25.97 7.45 28.27
C MET A 16 -24.76 7.98 27.46
N VAL A 17 -23.81 8.65 28.11
CA VAL A 17 -22.55 9.10 27.49
C VAL A 17 -21.58 7.94 27.24
N LEU A 18 -21.65 6.87 28.05
CA LEU A 18 -20.84 5.66 27.83
C LEU A 18 -21.38 4.78 26.70
N MET A 19 -22.71 4.73 26.47
CA MET A 19 -23.27 3.98 25.35
C MET A 19 -23.02 4.64 23.98
N THR A 20 -22.82 5.95 23.90
CA THR A 20 -22.40 6.62 22.66
C THR A 20 -20.90 6.51 22.37
N ALA A 21 -20.10 6.03 23.33
CA ALA A 21 -18.66 5.80 23.15
C ALA A 21 -18.30 4.39 22.66
N CYS A 22 -19.26 3.46 22.55
CA CYS A 22 -18.98 2.05 22.23
C CYS A 22 -19.39 1.57 20.83
N THR A 23 -19.86 2.43 19.94
CA THR A 23 -20.10 2.04 18.54
C THR A 23 -19.74 3.19 17.60
N LYS A 24 -18.48 3.63 17.65
CA LYS A 24 -17.80 3.94 16.41
C LYS A 24 -17.13 2.66 15.95
N GLU A 25 -17.92 1.73 15.41
CA GLU A 25 -17.45 1.07 14.19
C GLU A 25 -17.29 2.23 13.20
N THR A 26 -16.12 2.87 13.22
CA THR A 26 -15.64 3.55 12.05
C THR A 26 -15.61 2.46 11.00
N ALA A 27 -16.62 2.44 10.14
CA ALA A 27 -16.53 1.79 8.84
C ALA A 27 -15.34 2.46 8.15
N TYR A 28 -14.14 1.94 8.40
CA TYR A 28 -13.01 2.18 7.55
C TYR A 28 -13.46 1.59 6.23
N GLU A 29 -13.56 2.44 5.19
CA GLU A 29 -13.70 1.92 3.84
C GLU A 29 -12.58 0.90 3.65
N ASP A 30 -12.94 -0.30 3.18
CA ASP A 30 -11.95 -1.34 2.90
C ASP A 30 -10.87 -0.74 2.00
N ILE A 31 -9.61 -0.88 2.39
CA ILE A 31 -8.50 -0.42 1.57
C ILE A 31 -8.60 -1.14 0.22
N THR A 32 -8.73 -0.36 -0.85
CA THR A 32 -8.73 -0.90 -2.20
C THR A 32 -7.47 -0.49 -2.94
N TYR A 33 -7.07 -1.29 -3.92
CA TYR A 33 -5.93 -0.96 -4.76
C TYR A 33 -6.21 -1.32 -6.22
N GLU A 34 -5.48 -0.65 -7.10
CA GLU A 34 -5.48 -0.87 -8.54
C GLU A 34 -4.04 -1.14 -8.97
N LEU A 35 -3.86 -2.16 -9.80
CA LEU A 35 -2.58 -2.42 -10.46
C LEU A 35 -2.60 -1.69 -11.80
N LEU A 36 -1.66 -0.79 -11.98
CA LEU A 36 -1.47 -0.02 -13.19
C LEU A 36 -0.20 -0.50 -13.89
N THR A 37 -0.26 -0.53 -15.20
CA THR A 37 0.93 -0.57 -16.05
C THR A 37 1.69 0.77 -15.98
N TYR A 38 2.92 0.79 -16.52
CA TYR A 38 3.67 2.03 -16.68
C TYR A 38 2.87 3.09 -17.47
N GLU A 39 2.22 2.70 -18.56
CA GLU A 39 1.49 3.61 -19.45
C GLU A 39 0.22 4.20 -18.80
N GLU A 40 -0.41 3.45 -17.89
CA GLU A 40 -1.60 3.89 -17.16
C GLU A 40 -1.25 4.79 -15.96
N ALA A 41 0.02 4.81 -15.54
CA ALA A 41 0.47 5.64 -14.43
C ALA A 41 0.40 7.15 -14.79
N PRO A 42 0.13 8.04 -13.83
CA PRO A 42 0.18 9.49 -14.07
C PRO A 42 1.54 9.94 -14.58
N ILE A 43 1.58 10.96 -15.45
CA ILE A 43 2.81 11.46 -16.10
C ILE A 43 3.92 11.78 -15.10
N TYR A 44 3.59 12.43 -13.98
CA TYR A 44 4.58 12.77 -12.94
C TYR A 44 5.24 11.53 -12.31
N LEU A 45 4.52 10.41 -12.28
CA LEU A 45 5.02 9.14 -11.76
C LEU A 45 5.87 8.44 -12.83
N GLN A 46 5.44 8.48 -14.09
CA GLN A 46 6.21 7.99 -15.24
C GLN A 46 7.59 8.66 -15.33
N GLU A 47 7.68 9.98 -15.21
CA GLU A 47 8.95 10.73 -15.21
C GLU A 47 9.91 10.25 -14.10
N ARG A 48 9.37 9.93 -12.93
CA ARG A 48 10.15 9.42 -11.80
C ARG A 48 10.59 7.98 -12.03
N ILE A 49 9.75 7.15 -12.63
CA ILE A 49 10.08 5.79 -13.03
C ILE A 49 11.22 5.83 -14.07
N ASP A 50 11.09 6.64 -15.11
CA ASP A 50 12.10 6.81 -16.16
C ASP A 50 13.47 7.21 -15.60
N ALA A 51 13.50 8.13 -14.64
CA ALA A 51 14.75 8.54 -13.98
C ALA A 51 15.41 7.38 -13.20
N ILE A 52 14.63 6.43 -12.69
CA ILE A 52 15.14 5.22 -12.03
C ILE A 52 15.59 4.20 -13.07
N LEU A 53 14.79 3.97 -14.12
CA LEU A 53 15.11 3.02 -15.19
C LEU A 53 16.43 3.39 -15.89
N LEU A 54 16.66 4.68 -16.16
CA LEU A 54 17.92 5.16 -16.73
C LEU A 54 19.14 4.76 -15.87
N LYS A 55 19.00 4.83 -14.54
CA LYS A 55 20.06 4.42 -13.61
C LYS A 55 20.27 2.91 -13.60
N VAL A 56 19.19 2.14 -13.72
CA VAL A 56 19.27 0.67 -13.83
C VAL A 56 19.98 0.28 -15.14
N GLU A 57 19.61 0.91 -16.25
CA GLU A 57 20.21 0.66 -17.56
C GLU A 57 21.69 1.06 -17.62
N ASN A 58 22.06 2.14 -16.95
CA ASN A 58 23.47 2.56 -16.78
C ASN A 58 24.25 1.70 -15.78
N GLY A 59 23.61 0.75 -15.10
CA GLY A 59 24.24 -0.09 -14.08
C GLY A 59 24.55 0.62 -12.76
N GLU A 60 24.01 1.83 -12.54
CA GLU A 60 24.14 2.56 -11.28
C GLU A 60 23.26 1.98 -10.18
N MET A 61 22.18 1.29 -10.56
CA MET A 61 21.27 0.57 -9.68
C MET A 61 21.07 -0.86 -10.17
N SER A 62 20.93 -1.80 -9.25
CA SER A 62 20.70 -3.21 -9.55
C SER A 62 19.78 -3.85 -8.52
N GLY A 63 19.21 -5.00 -8.88
CA GLY A 63 18.22 -5.69 -8.05
C GLY A 63 16.81 -5.09 -8.17
N SER A 64 15.94 -5.46 -7.23
CA SER A 64 14.59 -4.91 -7.15
C SER A 64 14.63 -3.53 -6.51
N ILE A 65 13.97 -2.55 -7.14
CA ILE A 65 13.85 -1.19 -6.62
C ILE A 65 12.40 -0.94 -6.27
N ILE A 66 12.19 -0.40 -5.08
CA ILE A 66 10.87 -0.10 -4.55
C ILE A 66 10.86 1.34 -4.08
N PHE A 67 9.83 2.07 -4.46
CA PHE A 67 9.62 3.40 -3.90
C PHE A 67 8.13 3.70 -3.75
N GLN A 68 7.85 4.68 -2.90
CA GLN A 68 6.50 5.13 -2.59
C GLN A 68 6.38 6.62 -2.91
N MET A 69 5.18 7.04 -3.33
CA MET A 69 4.86 8.43 -3.62
C MET A 69 3.45 8.73 -3.14
N GLU A 70 3.29 9.85 -2.45
CA GLU A 70 1.99 10.42 -2.13
C GLU A 70 1.77 11.66 -3.01
N ALA A 71 0.65 11.69 -3.72
CA ALA A 71 0.23 12.79 -4.58
C ALA A 71 -1.24 13.15 -4.28
N SER A 72 -1.73 14.24 -4.87
CA SER A 72 -3.10 14.73 -4.62
C SER A 72 -4.20 13.75 -5.09
N ASP A 73 -3.89 12.93 -6.08
CA ASP A 73 -4.80 11.98 -6.75
C ASP A 73 -4.62 10.54 -6.25
N GLY A 74 -3.72 10.31 -5.30
CA GLY A 74 -3.57 8.99 -4.69
C GLY A 74 -2.22 8.73 -4.04
N LYS A 75 -2.12 7.51 -3.55
CA LYS A 75 -0.93 6.94 -2.92
C LYS A 75 -0.42 5.82 -3.80
N PHE A 76 0.86 5.84 -4.13
CA PHE A 76 1.45 4.92 -5.08
C PHE A 76 2.62 4.17 -4.45
N ALA A 77 2.66 2.86 -4.68
CA ALA A 77 3.86 2.05 -4.50
C ALA A 77 4.29 1.53 -5.86
N VAL A 78 5.57 1.64 -6.17
CA VAL A 78 6.13 1.20 -7.45
C VAL A 78 7.20 0.15 -7.19
N ILE A 79 7.14 -0.94 -7.95
CA ILE A 79 8.09 -2.03 -7.91
C ILE A 79 8.72 -2.14 -9.31
N VAL A 80 10.02 -1.87 -9.38
CA VAL A 80 10.85 -2.19 -10.54
C VAL A 80 11.50 -3.54 -10.26
N PRO A 81 11.16 -4.60 -11.02
CA PRO A 81 11.77 -5.91 -10.83
C PRO A 81 13.21 -5.92 -11.35
N PRO A 82 14.03 -6.90 -10.91
CA PRO A 82 15.27 -7.24 -11.60
C PRO A 82 15.04 -7.50 -13.10
N LYS A 83 16.07 -7.28 -13.92
CA LYS A 83 16.00 -7.29 -15.39
C LYS A 83 15.30 -8.52 -16.00
N ASP A 84 15.58 -9.70 -15.44
CA ASP A 84 15.12 -11.00 -15.96
C ASP A 84 13.92 -11.55 -15.18
N SER A 85 13.11 -10.65 -14.62
CA SER A 85 11.96 -11.02 -13.80
C SER A 85 10.80 -10.06 -13.93
N VAL A 86 9.62 -10.56 -13.57
CA VAL A 86 8.38 -9.79 -13.44
C VAL A 86 7.90 -9.85 -12.00
N THR A 87 7.18 -8.81 -11.57
CA THR A 87 6.61 -8.77 -10.22
C THR A 87 5.21 -9.39 -10.24
N GLU A 88 4.95 -10.32 -9.32
CA GLU A 88 3.61 -10.80 -9.00
C GLU A 88 3.20 -10.28 -7.63
N VAL A 89 2.14 -9.47 -7.58
CA VAL A 89 1.59 -8.93 -6.33
C VAL A 89 0.61 -9.93 -5.72
N GLN A 90 0.91 -10.40 -4.51
CA GLN A 90 0.13 -11.41 -3.80
C GLN A 90 -0.87 -10.79 -2.82
N TYR A 91 -0.49 -9.67 -2.19
CA TYR A 91 -1.33 -9.00 -1.20
C TYR A 91 -0.97 -7.52 -1.07
N VAL A 92 -2.00 -6.69 -0.95
CA VAL A 92 -1.92 -5.29 -0.57
C VAL A 92 -3.01 -5.03 0.46
N GLY A 93 -2.63 -4.55 1.64
CA GLY A 93 -3.59 -4.27 2.71
C GLY A 93 -2.93 -3.68 3.94
N GLU A 94 -3.62 -3.70 5.07
CA GLU A 94 -3.11 -3.16 6.32
C GLU A 94 -1.97 -4.02 6.89
N ASP A 95 -0.98 -3.35 7.49
CA ASP A 95 -0.03 -4.04 8.36
C ASP A 95 -0.66 -4.23 9.75
N GLU A 96 -1.24 -5.42 9.95
CA GLU A 96 -1.85 -5.84 11.21
C GLU A 96 -0.89 -5.80 12.42
N THR A 97 0.44 -5.78 12.17
CA THR A 97 1.46 -5.77 13.23
C THR A 97 1.63 -4.39 13.86
N ILE A 98 1.53 -3.33 13.04
CA ILE A 98 1.76 -1.94 13.45
C ILE A 98 0.43 -1.17 13.59
N GLY A 99 -0.65 -1.64 12.93
CA GLY A 99 -1.99 -1.05 12.95
C GLY A 99 -2.12 0.30 12.24
N TRP A 100 -1.02 0.82 11.67
CA TRP A 100 -0.92 2.15 11.03
C TRP A 100 0.06 2.12 9.84
N GLY A 101 -0.05 1.10 8.99
CA GLY A 101 0.85 0.89 7.85
C GLY A 101 0.21 0.06 6.75
N MET A 102 0.88 0.00 5.60
CA MET A 102 0.49 -0.87 4.48
C MET A 102 1.45 -2.05 4.40
N MET A 103 0.94 -3.24 4.10
CA MET A 103 1.74 -4.40 3.75
C MET A 103 1.61 -4.67 2.24
N PHE A 104 2.75 -4.85 1.59
CA PHE A 104 2.85 -5.28 0.20
C PHE A 104 3.58 -6.61 0.18
N ARG A 105 2.88 -7.68 -0.17
CA ARG A 105 3.48 -8.99 -0.42
C ARG A 105 3.55 -9.22 -1.91
N TYR A 106 4.74 -9.53 -2.39
CA TYR A 106 4.98 -9.80 -3.80
C TYR A 106 6.07 -10.86 -3.94
N THR A 107 6.22 -11.37 -5.16
CA THR A 107 7.34 -12.22 -5.56
C THR A 107 7.86 -11.77 -6.93
N HIS A 108 9.09 -12.18 -7.23
CA HIS A 108 9.68 -12.01 -8.55
C HIS A 108 9.69 -13.37 -9.24
N LEU A 109 9.00 -13.45 -10.37
CA LEU A 109 9.01 -14.64 -11.21
C LEU A 109 10.05 -14.45 -12.30
N ARG A 110 10.88 -15.47 -12.54
CA ARG A 110 11.84 -15.44 -13.63
C ARG A 110 11.08 -15.44 -14.95
N GLU A 111 11.46 -14.54 -15.85
CA GLU A 111 10.91 -14.54 -17.19
C GLU A 111 11.50 -15.75 -17.94
N GLU A 112 10.63 -16.59 -18.50
CA GLU A 112 11.07 -17.64 -19.42
C GLU A 112 11.60 -16.99 -20.69
N ASP A 113 12.64 -17.57 -21.28
CA ASP A 113 13.36 -17.02 -22.44
C ASP A 113 12.39 -16.70 -23.60
N GLY A 114 11.91 -15.46 -23.65
CA GLY A 114 11.02 -14.88 -24.65
C GLY A 114 11.64 -13.63 -25.26
N GLU A 115 10.88 -12.93 -26.12
CA GLU A 115 11.35 -11.66 -26.72
C GLU A 115 11.84 -10.68 -25.63
N ALA A 116 12.81 -9.84 -25.97
CA ALA A 116 13.35 -8.85 -25.05
C ALA A 116 12.26 -7.80 -24.71
N VAL A 117 11.47 -8.07 -23.67
CA VAL A 117 10.47 -7.15 -23.14
C VAL A 117 11.21 -5.99 -22.45
N SER A 118 10.76 -4.76 -22.73
CA SER A 118 11.33 -3.55 -22.14
C SER A 118 11.19 -3.58 -20.62
N LEU A 119 12.18 -3.05 -19.88
CA LEU A 119 12.08 -2.96 -18.42
C LEU A 119 10.89 -2.09 -17.98
N ARG A 120 10.46 -1.13 -18.81
CA ARG A 120 9.25 -0.32 -18.59
C ARG A 120 8.01 -1.17 -18.46
N ASP A 121 7.85 -2.16 -19.32
CA ASP A 121 6.66 -3.02 -19.38
C ASP A 121 6.59 -3.96 -18.17
N LYS A 122 7.70 -4.14 -17.44
CA LYS A 122 7.81 -4.98 -16.25
C LYS A 122 7.57 -4.21 -14.95
N VAL A 123 7.46 -2.88 -15.01
CA VAL A 123 7.21 -2.04 -13.82
C VAL A 123 5.78 -2.28 -13.33
N THR A 124 5.64 -2.58 -12.04
CA THR A 124 4.34 -2.69 -11.39
C THR A 124 4.06 -1.43 -10.59
N VAL A 125 2.96 -0.75 -10.92
CA VAL A 125 2.47 0.42 -10.17
C VAL A 125 1.22 0.00 -9.39
N ILE A 126 1.22 0.26 -8.09
CA ILE A 126 0.11 -0.04 -7.19
C ILE A 126 -0.47 1.29 -6.73
N LYS A 127 -1.66 1.63 -7.22
CA LYS A 127 -2.42 2.78 -6.75
C LYS A 127 -3.33 2.36 -5.61
N ILE A 128 -3.15 3.00 -4.46
CA ILE A 128 -3.89 2.72 -3.23
C ILE A 128 -5.00 3.75 -3.12
N ASN A 129 -6.22 3.24 -2.98
CA ASN A 129 -7.44 4.00 -2.82
C ASN A 129 -7.97 3.81 -1.39
N HIS A 130 -8.65 4.82 -0.85
CA HIS A 130 -9.29 4.78 0.47
C HIS A 130 -8.33 4.39 1.63
N TYR A 131 -7.15 5.00 1.69
CA TYR A 131 -6.21 4.84 2.81
C TYR A 131 -5.69 6.17 3.34
N GLN A 132 -5.97 6.47 4.61
CA GLN A 132 -5.60 7.75 5.24
C GLN A 132 -4.27 7.71 6.00
N GLY A 133 -3.71 6.53 6.29
CA GLY A 133 -2.43 6.39 7.00
C GLY A 133 -1.22 6.72 6.13
N ALA A 134 -0.04 6.89 6.72
CA ALA A 134 1.18 7.06 5.94
C ALA A 134 1.48 5.78 5.14
N LEU A 135 1.96 5.94 3.90
CA LEU A 135 2.61 4.85 3.17
C LEU A 135 3.88 4.47 3.93
N ARG A 136 3.75 3.51 4.85
CA ARG A 136 4.85 2.82 5.53
C ARG A 136 4.68 1.37 5.16
N GLY A 137 5.37 0.98 4.09
CA GLY A 137 5.22 -0.33 3.46
C GLY A 137 6.14 -1.35 4.08
N VAL A 138 5.62 -2.46 4.59
CA VAL A 138 6.42 -3.67 4.73
C VAL A 138 6.39 -4.40 3.38
N PHE A 139 7.55 -4.43 2.73
CA PHE A 139 7.74 -5.09 1.44
C PHE A 139 8.31 -6.48 1.69
N VAL A 140 7.45 -7.51 1.61
CA VAL A 140 7.87 -8.90 1.78
C VAL A 140 7.97 -9.54 0.40
N SER A 141 9.20 -9.79 -0.03
CA SER A 141 9.47 -10.67 -1.17
C SER A 141 9.50 -12.10 -0.68
N SER A 142 8.62 -12.94 -1.20
CA SER A 142 8.69 -14.39 -0.98
C SER A 142 9.52 -15.02 -2.10
N TYR A 143 10.80 -15.27 -1.87
CA TYR A 143 11.64 -16.01 -2.82
C TYR A 143 11.06 -17.42 -2.99
N VAL A 144 10.41 -17.69 -4.12
CA VAL A 144 10.21 -19.06 -4.57
C VAL A 144 11.51 -19.48 -5.22
N VAL A 145 12.30 -20.30 -4.53
CA VAL A 145 13.37 -21.07 -5.18
C VAL A 145 12.68 -22.24 -5.88
N PRO A 146 12.60 -22.29 -7.22
CA PRO A 146 12.18 -23.50 -7.90
C PRO A 146 13.31 -24.53 -7.73
N GLY A 147 12.95 -25.74 -7.30
CA GLY A 147 13.88 -26.88 -7.18
C GLY A 147 14.39 -27.38 -8.52
#